data_AF-A0A0V0YHB7-F1
#
_entry.id   AF-A0A0V0YHB7-F1
#
_cell.length_a   1.000
_cell.length_b   1.000
_cell.length_c   1.000
_cell.angle_alpha   90.00
_cell.angle_beta   90.00
_cell.angle_gamma   90.00
#
_symmetry.space_group_name_H-M   'P 1'
#
loop_
_entity.id
_entity.type
_entity.pdbx_description
1 polymer ?
#
loop_
_entity_poly.entity_id
_entity_poly.type
_entity_poly.pdbx_seq_one_letter_code
_entity_poly.pdbx_strand_id
1 'polypeptide(L)'
;MKLVKKNFIGLCISTKKPGRNFTGMNNNDRLDITNQYKMSQESRDEVFNSLLPGHKAMISRYLMQKQNEDVKFLFTMDDDVMLGEDFHFEIVLTNLSDENRDINLSLRIESVHFSGRGNIKIKQEQILLTIPPGRNHKYSSILHLNDYLSRSAGQFSFTAVVRIIVEQTGCVYIENRDFCAKMPNINIVVSDALKVGKSSEVGLQFSNPLPISLTGCKFIIEGPGIVETLEVPCKKVSPRAIAKARCSVQPWRHGHDRILIAHFSSDQLKDVDAAIAVDVNN
;
A
#
# COMPACT_ATOMS: atom_id res chain seq x y z
N MET A 1 -1.28 -29.90 2.18
CA MET A 1 -0.27 -29.45 3.18
C MET A 1 0.12 -28.00 2.82
N LYS A 2 0.31 -27.07 3.78
CA LYS A 2 0.48 -25.62 3.50
C LYS A 2 1.95 -25.29 3.28
N LEU A 3 2.31 -24.71 2.13
CA LEU A 3 3.64 -24.12 1.94
C LEU A 3 3.78 -22.86 2.80
N VAL A 4 4.62 -22.93 3.83
CA VAL A 4 4.94 -21.78 4.68
C VAL A 4 6.05 -20.97 4.03
N LYS A 5 5.66 -19.84 3.46
CA LYS A 5 6.55 -18.83 2.94
C LYS A 5 7.38 -18.25 4.11
N LYS A 6 8.70 -18.51 4.14
CA LYS A 6 9.65 -17.99 5.16
C LYS A 6 10.08 -16.56 4.82
N ASN A 7 10.23 -15.68 5.82
CA ASN A 7 10.77 -14.31 5.73
C ASN A 7 9.87 -13.18 5.19
N PHE A 8 8.56 -13.31 5.32
CA PHE A 8 7.60 -12.28 4.87
C PHE A 8 7.24 -11.25 5.95
N ILE A 9 7.63 -11.50 7.20
CA ILE A 9 7.33 -10.66 8.37
C ILE A 9 8.58 -9.90 8.81
N GLY A 10 8.39 -8.67 9.29
CA GLY A 10 9.45 -7.82 9.83
C GLY A 10 10.43 -7.37 8.74
N LEU A 11 9.89 -6.99 7.57
CA LEU A 11 10.63 -6.43 6.45
C LEU A 11 10.62 -4.90 6.53
N CYS A 12 11.65 -4.26 5.98
CA CYS A 12 11.74 -2.80 5.80
C CYS A 12 11.50 -1.99 7.09
N ILE A 13 11.99 -2.47 8.24
CA ILE A 13 11.92 -1.71 9.50
C ILE A 13 12.76 -0.46 9.32
N SER A 14 12.13 0.70 9.47
CA SER A 14 12.71 1.98 9.05
C SER A 14 12.57 3.05 10.12
N THR A 15 13.46 4.03 10.08
CA THR A 15 13.36 5.30 10.79
C THR A 15 13.74 6.45 9.87
N LYS A 16 13.46 7.70 10.26
CA LYS A 16 13.92 8.88 9.52
C LYS A 16 15.44 9.05 9.72
N LYS A 17 16.17 9.37 8.66
CA LYS A 17 17.59 9.74 8.74
C LYS A 17 17.78 10.92 9.71
N PRO A 18 18.84 10.89 10.54
CA PRO A 18 19.24 12.05 11.33
C PRO A 18 19.46 13.28 10.44
N GLY A 19 19.10 14.46 10.98
CA GLY A 19 19.14 15.73 10.25
C GLY A 19 17.75 16.28 9.97
N ARG A 20 17.63 17.61 9.98
CA ARG A 20 16.39 18.33 9.69
C ARG A 20 16.12 18.49 8.18
N ASN A 21 16.71 17.62 7.36
CA ASN A 21 16.54 17.68 5.92
C ASN A 21 15.26 16.94 5.57
N PHE A 22 14.34 17.65 4.93
CA PHE A 22 13.16 17.09 4.30
C PHE A 22 13.45 16.95 2.81
N THR A 23 13.36 15.72 2.29
CA THR A 23 13.68 15.43 0.88
C THR A 23 12.44 15.28 0.01
N GLY A 24 11.26 15.68 0.53
CA GLY A 24 9.98 15.37 -0.08
C GLY A 24 9.40 14.03 0.39
N MET A 25 8.18 13.72 -0.06
CA MET A 25 7.48 12.47 0.23
C MET A 25 7.94 11.34 -0.72
N ASN A 26 9.25 11.05 -0.76
CA ASN A 26 9.86 10.15 -1.73
C ASN A 26 10.82 9.10 -1.11
N ASN A 27 10.71 8.85 0.20
CA ASN A 27 11.53 7.90 0.96
C ASN A 27 13.06 8.13 0.90
N ASN A 28 13.55 9.25 0.34
CA ASN A 28 14.99 9.53 0.27
C ASN A 28 15.63 9.74 1.65
N ASP A 29 14.83 10.13 2.64
CA ASP A 29 15.21 10.26 4.04
C ASP A 29 14.92 8.99 4.88
N ARG A 30 14.55 7.87 4.24
CA ARG A 30 14.39 6.57 4.90
C ARG A 30 15.74 5.99 5.29
N LEU A 31 15.88 5.61 6.57
CA LEU A 31 16.98 4.79 7.08
C LEU A 31 16.45 3.40 7.40
N ASP A 32 16.96 2.39 6.70
CA ASP A 32 16.62 0.99 6.97
C ASP A 32 17.41 0.49 8.18
N ILE A 33 16.70 0.02 9.20
CA ILE A 33 17.25 -0.52 10.45
C ILE A 33 16.84 -1.98 10.65
N THR A 34 16.37 -2.67 9.60
CA THR A 34 15.91 -4.07 9.67
C THR A 34 16.95 -5.00 10.29
N ASN A 35 18.22 -4.82 9.93
CA ASN A 35 19.34 -5.64 10.43
C ASN A 35 19.65 -5.42 11.92
N GLN A 36 19.08 -4.38 12.55
CA GLN A 36 19.20 -4.16 14.01
C GLN A 36 18.15 -4.95 14.81
N TYR A 37 17.05 -5.34 14.16
CA TYR A 37 15.95 -6.08 14.80
C TYR A 37 15.99 -7.58 14.53
N LYS A 38 16.55 -8.00 13.39
CA LYS A 38 16.66 -9.42 13.05
C LYS A 38 18.02 -9.75 12.46
N MET A 39 18.53 -10.92 12.84
CA MET A 39 19.74 -11.50 12.27
C MET A 39 19.55 -11.82 10.79
N SER A 40 20.66 -11.94 10.06
CA SER A 40 20.66 -12.45 8.69
C SER A 40 20.05 -13.86 8.64
N GLN A 41 19.57 -14.25 7.47
CA GLN A 41 18.94 -15.56 7.29
C GLN A 41 19.91 -16.70 7.65
N GLU A 42 21.17 -16.58 7.24
CA GLU A 42 22.22 -17.57 7.50
C GLU A 42 22.44 -17.76 9.00
N SER A 43 22.60 -16.68 9.76
CA SER A 43 22.79 -16.75 11.22
C SER A 43 21.53 -17.25 11.94
N ARG A 44 20.33 -16.91 11.43
CA ARG A 44 19.08 -17.48 11.97
C ARG A 44 19.02 -18.98 11.77
N ASP A 45 19.42 -19.47 10.59
CA ASP A 45 19.41 -20.90 10.30
C ASP A 45 20.46 -21.65 11.14
N GLU A 46 21.62 -21.05 11.39
CA GLU A 46 22.64 -21.58 12.32
C GLU A 46 22.12 -21.66 13.77
N VAL A 47 21.57 -20.57 14.30
CA VAL A 47 20.96 -20.51 15.65
C VAL A 47 19.80 -21.48 15.77
N PHE A 48 18.94 -21.57 14.75
CA PHE A 48 17.83 -22.51 14.73
C PHE A 48 18.32 -23.97 14.76
N ASN A 49 19.39 -24.26 14.02
CA ASN A 49 20.02 -25.58 13.98
C ASN A 49 20.71 -25.93 15.31
N SER A 50 21.22 -24.95 16.07
CA SER A 50 21.91 -25.17 17.34
C SER A 50 20.98 -25.24 18.55
N LEU A 51 19.87 -24.49 18.56
CA LEU A 51 18.93 -24.44 19.69
C LEU A 51 17.95 -25.63 19.75
N LEU A 52 17.71 -26.31 18.62
CA LEU A 52 16.64 -27.31 18.50
C LEU A 52 17.09 -28.70 17.99
N PRO A 53 18.19 -29.32 18.45
CA PRO A 53 18.58 -30.66 18.00
C PRO A 53 17.48 -31.71 18.21
N GLY A 54 16.76 -31.66 19.34
CA GLY A 54 15.69 -32.60 19.69
C GLY A 54 14.34 -32.35 19.01
N HIS A 55 14.08 -31.13 18.52
CA HIS A 55 12.86 -30.79 17.78
C HIS A 55 13.08 -30.75 16.27
N LYS A 56 14.30 -31.02 15.80
CA LYS A 56 14.66 -31.00 14.38
C LYS A 56 13.76 -31.91 13.55
N ALA A 57 13.45 -33.12 14.02
CA ALA A 57 12.52 -34.03 13.33
C ALA A 57 11.08 -33.49 13.31
N MET A 58 10.61 -32.91 14.42
CA MET A 58 9.26 -32.33 14.53
C MET A 58 9.10 -31.12 13.62
N ILE A 59 10.03 -30.17 13.67
CA ILE A 59 9.97 -28.91 12.93
C ILE A 59 10.37 -29.11 11.45
N SER A 60 11.33 -30.00 11.16
CA SER A 60 11.63 -30.40 9.78
C SER A 60 10.41 -31.06 9.12
N ARG A 61 9.61 -31.86 9.85
CA ARG A 61 8.36 -32.40 9.30
C ARG A 61 7.33 -31.31 8.95
N TYR A 62 7.33 -30.17 9.64
CA TYR A 62 6.48 -29.01 9.34
C TYR A 62 7.08 -28.05 8.28
N LEU A 63 8.42 -27.99 8.14
CA LEU A 63 9.13 -27.04 7.27
C LEU A 63 9.71 -27.67 5.99
N MET A 64 9.88 -28.99 5.94
CA MET A 64 10.64 -29.74 4.92
C MET A 64 9.82 -30.87 4.30
N GLN A 65 8.50 -30.75 4.17
CA GLN A 65 7.85 -31.48 3.09
C GLN A 65 8.07 -30.67 1.81
N LYS A 66 9.24 -30.85 1.19
CA LYS A 66 9.40 -30.65 -0.25
C LYS A 66 8.47 -31.67 -0.90
N GLN A 67 7.20 -31.31 -1.08
CA GLN A 67 6.39 -31.99 -2.07
C GLN A 67 6.98 -31.62 -3.43
N ASN A 68 6.98 -32.58 -4.37
CA ASN A 68 7.30 -32.26 -5.75
C ASN A 68 6.42 -31.08 -6.17
N GLU A 69 7.06 -29.97 -6.53
CA GLU A 69 6.37 -28.76 -7.00
C GLU A 69 5.85 -29.02 -8.42
N ASP A 70 4.86 -29.90 -8.53
CA ASP A 70 4.28 -30.36 -9.80
C ASP A 70 3.54 -29.23 -10.53
N VAL A 71 3.26 -28.13 -9.83
CA VAL A 71 2.63 -26.94 -10.40
C VAL A 71 3.38 -25.72 -9.90
N LYS A 72 3.96 -24.96 -10.83
CA LYS A 72 4.53 -23.65 -10.56
C LYS A 72 3.44 -22.58 -10.66
N PHE A 73 3.50 -21.59 -9.77
CA PHE A 73 2.54 -20.52 -9.67
C PHE A 73 3.25 -19.16 -9.66
N LEU A 74 2.73 -18.22 -10.43
CA LEU A 74 3.14 -16.82 -10.43
C LEU A 74 1.90 -15.94 -10.34
N PHE A 75 1.87 -15.07 -9.34
CA PHE A 75 0.88 -14.01 -9.22
C PHE A 75 1.51 -12.67 -9.58
N THR A 76 0.83 -11.88 -10.40
CA THR A 76 1.23 -10.53 -10.77
C THR A 76 0.04 -9.61 -10.69
N MET A 77 0.30 -8.35 -10.38
CA MET A 77 -0.71 -7.31 -10.31
C MET A 77 -0.08 -5.97 -10.68
N ASP A 78 -0.91 -4.99 -10.98
CA ASP A 78 -0.46 -3.62 -11.22
C ASP A 78 0.08 -3.01 -9.91
N ASP A 79 1.35 -2.60 -9.88
CA ASP A 79 2.00 -2.05 -8.68
C ASP A 79 1.69 -0.54 -8.48
N ASP A 80 1.16 0.13 -9.51
CA ASP A 80 1.14 1.60 -9.63
C ASP A 80 -0.23 2.18 -10.04
N VAL A 81 -1.32 1.57 -9.59
CA VAL A 81 -2.70 2.00 -9.93
C VAL A 81 -3.08 3.29 -9.21
N MET A 82 -3.53 4.29 -9.97
CA MET A 82 -4.06 5.52 -9.38
C MET A 82 -5.44 5.28 -8.80
N LEU A 83 -5.78 5.97 -7.71
CA LEU A 83 -7.15 5.95 -7.22
C LEU A 83 -8.11 6.40 -8.33
N GLY A 84 -9.25 5.72 -8.46
CA GLY A 84 -10.18 5.98 -9.56
C GLY A 84 -9.96 5.12 -10.80
N GLU A 85 -9.10 4.10 -10.73
CA GLU A 85 -8.83 3.14 -11.80
C GLU A 85 -9.11 1.69 -11.33
N ASP A 86 -9.17 0.76 -12.28
CA ASP A 86 -9.36 -0.66 -12.00
C ASP A 86 -8.01 -1.33 -11.72
N PHE A 87 -7.98 -2.34 -10.85
CA PHE A 87 -6.78 -3.15 -10.63
C PHE A 87 -6.84 -4.44 -11.44
N HIS A 88 -5.75 -4.77 -12.13
CA HIS A 88 -5.64 -6.03 -12.86
C HIS A 88 -4.79 -7.04 -12.10
N PHE A 89 -5.26 -8.28 -12.09
CA PHE A 89 -4.62 -9.42 -11.46
C PHE A 89 -4.40 -10.50 -12.50
N GLU A 90 -3.22 -11.10 -12.46
CA GLU A 90 -2.85 -12.20 -13.34
C GLU A 90 -2.23 -13.32 -12.53
N ILE A 91 -2.75 -14.53 -12.74
CA ILE A 91 -2.28 -15.75 -12.12
C ILE A 91 -1.87 -16.71 -13.23
N VAL A 92 -0.59 -17.03 -13.30
CA VAL A 92 -0.04 -18.02 -14.23
C VAL A 92 0.28 -19.29 -13.46
N LEU A 93 -0.33 -20.38 -13.92
CA LEU A 93 -0.11 -21.73 -13.43
C LEU A 93 0.62 -22.53 -14.50
N THR A 94 1.61 -23.31 -14.11
CA THR A 94 2.40 -24.15 -15.02
C THR A 94 2.44 -25.55 -14.46
N ASN A 95 1.84 -26.51 -15.16
CA ASN A 95 1.95 -27.92 -14.80
C ASN A 95 3.32 -28.45 -15.23
N LEU A 96 4.14 -28.82 -14.25
CA LEU A 96 5.48 -29.37 -14.40
C LEU A 96 5.49 -30.91 -14.38
N SER A 97 4.34 -31.54 -14.14
CA SER A 97 4.20 -33.00 -14.16
C SER A 97 3.87 -33.54 -15.55
N ASP A 98 4.06 -34.85 -15.70
CA ASP A 98 3.72 -35.61 -16.91
C ASP A 98 2.24 -36.04 -16.95
N GLU A 99 1.43 -35.65 -15.96
CA GLU A 99 0.01 -35.98 -15.84
C GLU A 99 -0.88 -34.74 -15.86
N ASN A 100 -2.16 -34.91 -16.17
CA ASN A 100 -3.14 -33.84 -16.00
C ASN A 100 -3.25 -33.45 -14.51
N ARG A 101 -3.35 -32.15 -14.23
CA ARG A 101 -3.58 -31.63 -12.88
C ARG A 101 -4.87 -30.84 -12.82
N ASP A 102 -5.76 -31.25 -11.92
CA ASP A 102 -6.99 -30.52 -11.62
C ASP A 102 -6.72 -29.51 -10.53
N ILE A 103 -7.08 -28.27 -10.82
CA ILE A 103 -6.75 -27.11 -10.02
C ILE A 103 -8.03 -26.43 -9.55
N ASN A 104 -8.09 -26.19 -8.25
CA ASN A 104 -9.08 -25.34 -7.62
C ASN A 104 -8.42 -24.03 -7.18
N LEU A 105 -8.60 -23.00 -8.00
CA LEU A 105 -8.06 -21.66 -7.76
C LEU A 105 -9.15 -20.78 -7.16
N SER A 106 -8.81 -20.04 -6.10
CA SER A 106 -9.64 -19.01 -5.52
C SER A 106 -8.83 -17.73 -5.36
N LEU A 107 -9.39 -16.62 -5.84
CA LEU A 107 -8.90 -15.27 -5.61
C LEU A 107 -9.89 -14.56 -4.69
N ARG A 108 -9.40 -13.98 -3.59
CA ARG A 108 -10.20 -13.15 -2.70
C ARG A 108 -9.51 -11.81 -2.51
N ILE A 109 -10.27 -10.73 -2.54
CA ILE A 109 -9.79 -9.38 -2.28
C ILE A 109 -10.58 -8.81 -1.11
N GLU A 110 -9.88 -8.29 -0.12
CA GLU A 110 -10.46 -7.74 1.08
C GLU A 110 -9.91 -6.34 1.36
N SER A 111 -10.77 -5.42 1.84
CA SER A 111 -10.35 -4.11 2.34
C SER A 111 -9.73 -4.27 3.72
N VAL A 112 -8.56 -3.67 3.92
CA VAL A 112 -7.86 -3.66 5.21
C VAL A 112 -8.20 -2.36 5.93
N HIS A 113 -8.92 -2.47 7.05
CA HIS A 113 -9.13 -1.34 7.94
C HIS A 113 -8.05 -1.30 9.00
N PHE A 114 -7.34 -0.16 9.11
CA PHE A 114 -6.27 0.01 10.10
C PHE A 114 -6.75 -0.19 11.55
N SER A 115 -8.06 -0.06 11.81
CA SER A 115 -8.67 -0.12 13.13
C SER A 115 -9.00 -1.52 13.64
N GLY A 116 -8.62 -2.58 12.91
CA GLY A 116 -8.77 -3.97 13.37
C GLY A 116 -10.22 -4.50 13.39
N ARG A 117 -11.17 -3.79 12.79
CA ARG A 117 -12.60 -4.17 12.72
C ARG A 117 -12.92 -5.28 11.70
N GLY A 118 -11.94 -6.09 11.34
CA GLY A 118 -12.05 -7.17 10.36
C GLY A 118 -11.96 -6.67 8.91
N ASN A 119 -11.51 -7.56 8.03
CA ASN A 119 -11.37 -7.25 6.61
C ASN A 119 -12.75 -7.31 5.93
N ILE A 120 -13.09 -6.32 5.09
CA ILE A 120 -14.33 -6.35 4.30
C ILE A 120 -14.07 -7.06 2.98
N LYS A 121 -14.69 -8.21 2.73
CA LYS A 121 -14.52 -8.99 1.49
C LYS A 121 -15.10 -8.26 0.27
N ILE A 122 -14.27 -7.61 -0.54
CA ILE A 122 -14.72 -6.85 -1.72
C ILE A 122 -15.08 -7.79 -2.87
N LYS A 123 -14.18 -8.73 -3.20
CA LYS A 123 -14.33 -9.63 -4.33
C LYS A 123 -13.91 -11.04 -3.96
N GLN A 124 -14.58 -12.04 -4.53
CA GLN A 124 -14.19 -13.44 -4.42
C GLN A 124 -14.56 -14.17 -5.70
N GLU A 125 -13.58 -14.86 -6.26
CA GLU A 125 -13.74 -15.72 -7.42
C GLU A 125 -13.18 -17.11 -7.10
N GLN A 126 -13.76 -18.12 -7.74
CA GLN A 126 -13.30 -19.50 -7.66
C GLN A 126 -13.48 -20.15 -9.02
N ILE A 127 -12.46 -20.88 -9.47
CA ILE A 127 -12.46 -21.59 -10.74
C ILE A 127 -11.88 -22.99 -10.55
N LEU A 128 -12.49 -23.96 -11.23
CA LEU A 128 -12.02 -25.32 -11.36
C LEU A 128 -11.53 -25.50 -12.79
N LEU A 129 -10.29 -25.95 -12.97
CA LEU A 129 -9.69 -26.13 -14.29
C LEU A 129 -8.72 -27.31 -14.30
N THR A 130 -8.53 -27.90 -15.47
CA THR A 130 -7.53 -28.96 -15.68
C THR A 130 -6.40 -28.42 -16.54
N ILE A 131 -5.15 -28.56 -16.09
CA ILE A 131 -3.95 -28.17 -16.84
C ILE A 131 -3.27 -29.43 -17.39
N PRO A 132 -3.12 -29.58 -18.71
CA PRO A 132 -2.38 -30.69 -19.29
C PRO A 132 -0.89 -30.71 -18.92
N PRO A 133 -0.20 -31.86 -19.07
CA PRO A 133 1.24 -31.98 -18.82
C PRO A 133 2.06 -30.93 -19.55
N GLY A 134 3.01 -30.30 -18.86
CA GLY A 134 3.92 -29.31 -19.43
C GLY A 134 3.25 -28.01 -19.94
N ARG A 135 1.94 -27.80 -19.69
CA ARG A 135 1.20 -26.63 -20.17
C ARG A 135 1.05 -25.55 -19.11
N ASN A 136 0.84 -24.34 -19.58
CA ASN A 136 0.51 -23.18 -18.76
C ASN A 136 -0.97 -22.83 -18.90
N HIS A 137 -1.54 -22.32 -17.82
CA HIS A 137 -2.85 -21.70 -17.80
C HIS A 137 -2.74 -20.30 -17.17
N LYS A 138 -3.37 -19.32 -17.81
CA LYS A 138 -3.40 -17.93 -17.34
C LYS A 138 -4.83 -17.56 -16.95
N TYR A 139 -5.00 -17.15 -15.71
CA TYR A 139 -6.24 -16.60 -15.18
C TYR A 139 -6.06 -15.09 -14.98
N SER A 140 -7.05 -14.31 -15.43
CA SER A 140 -7.03 -12.85 -15.31
C SER A 140 -8.30 -12.38 -14.60
N SER A 141 -8.14 -11.43 -13.69
CA SER A 141 -9.24 -10.86 -12.92
C SER A 141 -9.05 -9.35 -12.79
N ILE A 142 -10.17 -8.64 -12.68
CA ILE A 142 -10.20 -7.18 -12.55
C ILE A 142 -10.98 -6.84 -11.28
N LEU A 143 -10.42 -6.00 -10.40
CA LEU A 143 -11.18 -5.35 -9.34
C LEU A 143 -11.63 -3.99 -9.86
N HIS A 144 -12.94 -3.87 -10.13
CA HIS A 144 -13.49 -2.64 -10.66
C HIS A 144 -13.59 -1.57 -9.59
N LEU A 145 -13.41 -0.32 -10.01
CA LEU A 145 -13.54 0.87 -9.19
C LEU A 145 -14.82 0.91 -8.35
N ASN A 146 -15.95 0.58 -8.96
CA ASN A 146 -17.25 0.61 -8.28
C ASN A 146 -17.36 -0.42 -7.14
N ASP A 147 -16.66 -1.55 -7.25
CA ASP A 147 -16.68 -2.62 -6.25
C ASP A 147 -16.00 -2.16 -4.96
N TYR A 148 -14.87 -1.44 -5.08
CA TYR A 148 -14.11 -1.00 -3.92
C TYR A 148 -14.52 0.38 -3.39
N LEU A 149 -14.98 1.33 -4.23
CA LEU A 149 -15.38 2.67 -3.78
C LEU A 149 -16.49 2.64 -2.71
N SER A 150 -17.50 1.79 -2.90
CA SER A 150 -18.66 1.72 -2.01
C SER A 150 -18.35 1.01 -0.68
N ARG A 151 -17.21 0.31 -0.60
CA ARG A 151 -16.91 -0.67 0.47
C ARG A 151 -15.61 -0.39 1.21
N SER A 152 -14.83 0.59 0.75
CA SER A 152 -13.53 0.97 1.31
C SER A 152 -13.63 1.91 2.51
N ALA A 153 -14.79 2.52 2.77
CA ALA A 153 -14.99 3.52 3.83
C ALA A 153 -14.01 4.71 3.79
N GLY A 154 -13.48 5.01 2.59
CA GLY A 154 -12.46 6.03 2.34
C GLY A 154 -11.03 5.56 2.56
N GLN A 155 -10.79 4.28 2.84
CA GLN A 155 -9.46 3.67 2.98
C GLN A 155 -9.19 2.71 1.83
N PHE A 156 -8.24 3.06 0.97
CA PHE A 156 -8.01 2.33 -0.28
C PHE A 156 -6.83 1.37 -0.19
N SER A 157 -6.77 0.62 0.92
CA SER A 157 -5.79 -0.42 1.20
C SER A 157 -6.47 -1.78 1.20
N PHE A 158 -5.86 -2.75 0.51
CA PHE A 158 -6.45 -4.03 0.20
C PHE A 158 -5.44 -5.17 0.37
N THR A 159 -5.95 -6.37 0.59
CA THR A 159 -5.17 -7.60 0.53
C THR A 159 -5.80 -8.53 -0.51
N ALA A 160 -5.01 -8.97 -1.49
CA ALA A 160 -5.35 -10.06 -2.39
C ALA A 160 -4.82 -11.38 -1.80
N VAL A 161 -5.69 -12.38 -1.71
CA VAL A 161 -5.40 -13.73 -1.24
C VAL A 161 -5.68 -14.69 -2.38
N VAL A 162 -4.62 -15.28 -2.94
CA VAL A 162 -4.71 -16.34 -3.94
C VAL A 162 -4.50 -17.67 -3.25
N ARG A 163 -5.44 -18.59 -3.42
CA ARG A 163 -5.38 -19.96 -2.92
C ARG A 163 -5.56 -20.94 -4.06
N ILE A 164 -4.65 -21.90 -4.19
CA ILE A 164 -4.66 -22.91 -5.24
C ILE A 164 -4.55 -24.29 -4.58
N ILE A 165 -5.45 -25.21 -4.92
CA ILE A 165 -5.38 -26.62 -4.54
C ILE A 165 -5.13 -27.43 -5.81
N VAL A 166 -4.15 -28.34 -5.76
CA VAL A 166 -3.98 -29.39 -6.77
C VAL A 166 -4.66 -30.64 -6.22
N GLU A 167 -5.76 -31.05 -6.84
CA GLU A 167 -6.67 -32.05 -6.25
C GLU A 167 -6.00 -33.43 -6.11
N GLN A 168 -5.23 -33.86 -7.11
CA GLN A 168 -4.55 -35.16 -7.13
C GLN A 168 -3.52 -35.31 -6.00
N THR A 169 -2.76 -34.26 -5.71
CA THR A 169 -1.64 -34.30 -4.75
C THR A 169 -2.00 -33.73 -3.38
N GLY A 170 -3.14 -33.04 -3.27
CA GLY A 170 -3.52 -32.29 -2.07
C GLY A 170 -2.57 -31.13 -1.74
N CYS A 171 -1.73 -30.72 -2.70
CA CYS A 171 -0.84 -29.57 -2.57
C CYS A 171 -1.67 -28.29 -2.50
N VAL A 172 -1.35 -27.41 -1.53
CA VAL A 172 -2.06 -26.14 -1.36
C VAL A 172 -1.05 -24.99 -1.39
N TYR A 173 -1.21 -24.11 -2.36
CA TYR A 173 -0.45 -22.87 -2.49
C TYR A 173 -1.31 -21.70 -2.00
N ILE A 174 -0.71 -20.81 -1.22
CA ILE A 174 -1.35 -19.59 -0.74
C ILE A 174 -0.36 -18.44 -0.90
N GLU A 175 -0.79 -17.36 -1.55
CA GLU A 175 -0.04 -16.10 -1.62
C GLU A 175 -0.96 -14.94 -1.25
N ASN A 176 -0.45 -14.08 -0.39
CA ASN A 176 -1.10 -12.83 -0.02
C ASN A 176 -0.27 -11.67 -0.56
N ARG A 177 -0.92 -10.64 -1.10
CA ARG A 177 -0.30 -9.36 -1.41
C ARG A 177 -1.15 -8.22 -0.89
N ASP A 178 -0.52 -7.33 -0.14
CA ASP A 178 -1.12 -6.07 0.25
C ASP A 178 -0.83 -5.03 -0.83
N PHE A 179 -1.83 -4.23 -1.15
CA PHE A 179 -1.73 -3.19 -2.17
C PHE A 179 -2.66 -2.03 -1.82
N CYS A 180 -2.39 -0.86 -2.38
CA CYS A 180 -3.24 0.30 -2.22
C CYS A 180 -3.30 1.11 -3.51
N ALA A 181 -4.37 1.88 -3.67
CA ALA A 181 -4.43 2.85 -4.74
C ALA A 181 -3.54 4.05 -4.42
N LYS A 182 -2.79 4.54 -5.42
CA LYS A 182 -2.01 5.77 -5.27
C LYS A 182 -2.94 6.96 -5.10
N MET A 183 -2.71 7.71 -4.02
CA MET A 183 -3.44 8.94 -3.75
C MET A 183 -2.96 10.06 -4.69
N PRO A 184 -3.86 10.99 -5.08
CA PRO A 184 -3.45 12.21 -5.74
C PRO A 184 -2.59 13.05 -4.80
N ASN A 185 -1.66 13.83 -5.34
CA ASN A 185 -0.87 14.77 -4.54
C ASN A 185 -1.57 16.14 -4.47
N ILE A 186 -1.45 16.80 -3.31
CA ILE A 186 -1.78 18.22 -3.19
C ILE A 186 -0.57 19.03 -3.67
N ASN A 187 -0.81 19.97 -4.57
CA ASN A 187 0.16 20.99 -4.90
C ASN A 187 -0.05 22.21 -3.99
N ILE A 188 1.01 22.55 -3.26
CA ILE A 188 1.07 23.69 -2.35
C ILE A 188 1.90 24.77 -3.04
N VAL A 189 1.32 25.94 -3.23
CA VAL A 189 1.98 27.08 -3.90
C VAL A 189 2.02 28.25 -2.93
N VAL A 190 3.21 28.73 -2.61
CA VAL A 190 3.39 29.95 -1.82
C VAL A 190 3.65 31.10 -2.78
N SER A 191 2.76 32.11 -2.79
CA SER A 191 2.78 33.18 -3.79
C SER A 191 3.97 34.14 -3.63
N ASP A 192 4.35 34.43 -2.38
CA ASP A 192 5.42 35.37 -2.03
C ASP A 192 6.41 34.73 -1.04
N ALA A 193 7.63 35.26 -0.98
CA ALA A 193 8.60 34.82 0.02
C ALA A 193 8.08 35.05 1.44
N LEU A 194 8.03 33.99 2.25
CA LEU A 194 7.57 34.06 3.62
C LEU A 194 8.51 34.91 4.48
N LYS A 195 7.94 35.83 5.26
CA LYS A 195 8.67 36.71 6.18
C LYS A 195 8.01 36.73 7.55
N VAL A 196 8.81 36.73 8.60
CA VAL A 196 8.31 36.80 9.98
C VAL A 196 7.43 38.03 10.16
N GLY A 197 6.23 37.83 10.71
CA GLY A 197 5.26 38.89 10.97
C GLY A 197 4.56 39.44 9.72
N LYS A 198 4.86 38.94 8.52
CA LYS A 198 4.17 39.36 7.28
C LYS A 198 3.22 38.28 6.78
N SER A 199 2.03 38.72 6.39
CA SER A 199 1.04 37.85 5.80
C SER A 199 1.43 37.47 4.36
N SER A 200 1.24 36.21 3.98
CA SER A 200 1.51 35.70 2.63
C SER A 200 0.43 34.70 2.21
N GLU A 201 0.08 34.69 0.93
CA GLU A 201 -0.94 33.79 0.39
C GLU A 201 -0.36 32.41 0.06
N VAL A 202 -1.06 31.37 0.47
CA VAL A 202 -0.80 29.97 0.10
C VAL A 202 -1.99 29.44 -0.68
N GLY A 203 -1.73 28.98 -1.91
CA GLY A 203 -2.66 28.26 -2.77
C GLY A 203 -2.53 26.76 -2.59
N LEU A 204 -3.68 26.07 -2.53
CA LEU A 204 -3.79 24.63 -2.40
C LEU A 204 -4.61 24.10 -3.56
N GLN A 205 -4.11 23.05 -4.22
CA GLN A 205 -4.86 22.38 -5.27
C GLN A 205 -4.61 20.88 -5.31
N PHE A 206 -5.62 20.08 -5.63
CA PHE A 206 -5.42 18.69 -6.05
C PHE A 206 -6.51 18.28 -7.05
N SER A 207 -6.26 17.22 -7.81
CA SER A 207 -7.22 16.68 -8.78
C SER A 207 -8.09 15.61 -8.12
N ASN A 208 -9.42 15.74 -8.20
CA ASN A 208 -10.35 14.70 -7.75
C ASN A 208 -10.13 13.43 -8.59
N PRO A 209 -9.63 12.34 -8.00
CA PRO A 209 -9.33 11.12 -8.75
C PRO A 209 -10.60 10.32 -9.06
N LEU A 210 -11.73 10.63 -8.41
CA LEU A 210 -12.93 9.80 -8.48
C LEU A 210 -13.87 10.24 -9.62
N PRO A 211 -14.65 9.29 -10.18
CA PRO A 211 -15.73 9.58 -11.12
C PRO A 211 -17.01 10.08 -10.43
N ILE A 212 -16.94 10.38 -9.12
CA ILE A 212 -18.03 10.92 -8.32
C ILE A 212 -17.63 12.29 -7.75
N SER A 213 -18.63 13.08 -7.36
CA SER A 213 -18.37 14.36 -6.70
C SER A 213 -17.86 14.16 -5.27
N LEU A 214 -16.93 15.01 -4.84
CA LEU A 214 -16.50 15.10 -3.45
C LEU A 214 -17.36 16.14 -2.71
N THR A 215 -17.84 15.77 -1.52
CA THR A 215 -18.63 16.64 -0.61
C THR A 215 -17.92 16.79 0.73
N GLY A 216 -18.32 17.80 1.51
CA GLY A 216 -17.66 18.09 2.80
C GLY A 216 -16.18 18.47 2.66
N CYS A 217 -15.79 19.03 1.51
CA CYS A 217 -14.39 19.22 1.15
C CYS A 217 -13.74 20.31 2.01
N LYS A 218 -12.57 20.01 2.55
CA LYS A 218 -11.71 20.99 3.23
C LYS A 218 -10.24 20.65 3.05
N PHE A 219 -9.42 21.69 3.02
CA PHE A 219 -8.00 21.56 3.24
C PHE A 219 -7.68 21.89 4.70
N ILE A 220 -6.67 21.24 5.26
CA ILE A 220 -6.12 21.54 6.58
C ILE A 220 -4.65 21.81 6.34
N ILE A 221 -4.16 22.98 6.76
CA ILE A 221 -2.77 23.37 6.59
C ILE A 221 -2.11 23.51 7.97
N GLU A 222 -0.89 23.00 8.08
CA GLU A 222 -0.10 23.03 9.31
C GLU A 222 1.36 23.32 8.97
N GLY A 223 2.02 24.16 9.77
CA GLY A 223 3.43 24.46 9.55
C GLY A 223 4.07 25.01 10.82
N PRO A 224 4.89 24.23 11.54
CA PRO A 224 5.50 24.69 12.78
C PRO A 224 6.30 26.00 12.62
N GLY A 225 5.81 27.09 13.23
CA GLY A 225 6.41 28.43 13.12
C GLY A 225 5.94 29.26 11.93
N ILE A 226 5.03 28.72 11.09
CA ILE A 226 4.44 29.34 9.90
C ILE A 226 2.95 29.58 10.10
N VAL A 227 2.22 28.51 10.42
CA VAL A 227 0.76 28.50 10.60
C VAL A 227 0.40 27.39 11.58
N GLU A 228 -0.47 27.68 12.55
CA GLU A 228 -1.10 26.64 13.36
C GLU A 228 -2.09 25.85 12.50
N THR A 229 -2.82 24.88 13.07
CA THR A 229 -3.83 24.14 12.32
C THR A 229 -4.92 25.08 11.80
N LEU A 230 -4.96 25.24 10.46
CA LEU A 230 -5.92 26.09 9.78
C LEU A 230 -6.76 25.25 8.81
N GLU A 231 -8.07 25.21 9.05
CA GLU A 231 -9.02 24.59 8.13
C GLU A 231 -9.50 25.60 7.08
N VAL A 232 -9.43 25.21 5.80
CA VAL A 232 -9.82 26.02 4.66
C VAL A 232 -10.94 25.31 3.91
N PRO A 233 -12.20 25.77 4.05
CA PRO A 233 -13.33 25.17 3.36
C PRO A 233 -13.16 25.18 1.83
N CYS A 234 -13.50 24.07 1.19
CA CYS A 234 -13.53 23.95 -0.26
C CYS A 234 -14.97 23.63 -0.71
N LYS A 235 -15.39 24.21 -1.83
CA LYS A 235 -16.68 23.86 -2.42
C LYS A 235 -16.70 22.40 -2.87
N LYS A 236 -17.90 21.86 -3.09
CA LYS A 236 -18.12 20.57 -3.76
C LYS A 236 -17.27 20.48 -5.02
N VAL A 237 -16.54 19.39 -5.17
CA VAL A 237 -15.63 19.16 -6.30
C VAL A 237 -16.27 18.14 -7.25
N SER A 238 -16.50 18.53 -8.50
CA SER A 238 -17.06 17.65 -9.53
C SER A 238 -16.14 16.45 -9.84
N PRO A 239 -16.66 15.37 -10.43
CA PRO A 239 -15.84 14.25 -10.91
C PRO A 239 -14.67 14.74 -11.76
N ARG A 240 -13.46 14.21 -11.51
CA ARG A 240 -12.23 14.55 -12.26
C ARG A 240 -11.87 16.05 -12.30
N ALA A 241 -12.49 16.89 -11.47
CA ALA A 241 -12.22 18.32 -11.40
C ALA A 241 -11.14 18.66 -10.37
N ILE A 242 -10.61 19.87 -10.43
CA ILE A 242 -9.58 20.34 -9.51
C ILE A 242 -10.24 21.03 -8.31
N ALA A 243 -9.92 20.57 -7.11
CA ALA A 243 -10.22 21.28 -5.87
C ALA A 243 -9.20 22.40 -5.70
N LYS A 244 -9.65 23.60 -5.33
CA LYS A 244 -8.78 24.75 -5.11
C LYS A 244 -9.19 25.50 -3.84
N ALA A 245 -8.20 25.90 -3.06
CA ALA A 245 -8.39 26.77 -1.92
C ALA A 245 -7.22 27.76 -1.82
N ARG A 246 -7.44 28.88 -1.15
CA ARG A 246 -6.41 29.85 -0.82
C ARG A 246 -6.56 30.23 0.65
N CYS A 247 -5.43 30.43 1.32
CA CYS A 247 -5.40 30.87 2.70
C CYS A 247 -4.23 31.83 2.91
N SER A 248 -4.30 32.60 4.00
CA SER A 248 -3.27 33.55 4.38
C SER A 248 -2.52 32.99 5.59
N VAL A 249 -1.20 32.96 5.52
CA VAL A 249 -0.33 32.52 6.63
C VAL A 249 0.56 33.66 7.08
N GLN A 250 0.88 33.72 8.37
CA GLN A 250 1.76 34.74 8.94
C GLN A 250 2.80 34.06 9.84
N PRO A 251 4.00 33.79 9.32
CA PRO A 251 5.04 33.11 10.10
C PRO A 251 5.48 33.92 11.32
N TRP A 252 5.84 33.22 12.40
CA TRP A 252 6.38 33.81 13.64
C TRP A 252 7.77 33.29 14.02
N ARG A 253 8.33 32.36 13.23
CA ARG A 253 9.70 31.88 13.42
C ARG A 253 10.45 31.84 12.09
N HIS A 254 11.60 32.51 12.04
CA HIS A 254 12.57 32.41 10.94
C HIS A 254 13.16 31.00 10.83
N GLY A 255 13.52 30.58 9.61
CA GLY A 255 14.32 29.38 9.39
C GLY A 255 14.27 28.87 7.96
N HIS A 256 15.34 28.21 7.55
CA HIS A 256 15.41 27.46 6.29
C HIS A 256 14.73 26.10 6.41
N ASP A 257 14.25 25.58 5.29
CA ASP A 257 13.65 24.25 5.16
C ASP A 257 12.54 23.96 6.19
N ARG A 258 11.75 24.98 6.55
CA ARG A 258 10.56 24.78 7.38
C ARG A 258 9.51 24.02 6.60
N ILE A 259 8.78 23.14 7.28
CA ILE A 259 7.82 22.26 6.61
C ILE A 259 6.43 22.85 6.70
N LEU A 260 5.80 22.97 5.54
CA LEU A 260 4.39 23.27 5.39
C LEU A 260 3.69 22.02 4.90
N ILE A 261 2.71 21.54 5.66
CA ILE A 261 1.95 20.32 5.44
C ILE A 261 0.53 20.72 5.06
N ALA A 262 -0.02 20.08 4.03
CA ALA A 262 -1.42 20.20 3.66
C ALA A 262 -2.07 18.82 3.66
N HIS A 263 -3.26 18.75 4.23
CA HIS A 263 -4.14 17.60 4.22
C HIS A 263 -5.43 17.97 3.50
N PHE A 264 -6.00 17.07 2.72
CA PHE A 264 -7.32 17.23 2.13
C PHE A 264 -8.27 16.16 2.68
N SER A 265 -9.47 16.59 3.05
CA SER A 265 -10.51 15.72 3.58
C SER A 265 -11.85 15.98 2.90
N SER A 266 -12.59 14.90 2.64
CA SER A 266 -13.95 14.91 2.13
C SER A 266 -14.71 13.68 2.65
N ASP A 267 -16.01 13.60 2.38
CA ASP A 267 -16.81 12.45 2.79
C ASP A 267 -16.38 11.15 2.07
N GLN A 268 -15.86 11.25 0.84
CA GLN A 268 -15.51 10.11 -0.02
C GLN A 268 -14.01 9.80 -0.05
N LEU A 269 -13.17 10.81 0.13
CA LEU A 269 -11.71 10.71 0.02
C LEU A 269 -11.04 11.23 1.29
N LYS A 270 -10.20 10.38 1.88
CA LYS A 270 -9.39 10.62 3.07
C LYS A 270 -7.93 10.36 2.74
N ASP A 271 -7.03 10.77 3.63
CA ASP A 271 -5.59 10.46 3.56
C ASP A 271 -4.89 11.01 2.30
N VAL A 272 -5.26 12.22 1.90
CA VAL A 272 -4.59 12.95 0.81
C VAL A 272 -3.71 14.02 1.43
N ASP A 273 -2.41 13.82 1.35
CA ASP A 273 -1.42 14.64 2.05
C ASP A 273 -0.37 15.18 1.09
N ALA A 274 0.19 16.34 1.43
CA ALA A 274 1.42 16.83 0.83
C ALA A 274 2.22 17.63 1.85
N ALA A 275 3.53 17.69 1.63
CA ALA A 275 4.41 18.56 2.39
C ALA A 275 5.47 19.18 1.49
N ILE A 276 5.79 20.45 1.74
CA ILE A 276 6.86 21.18 1.07
C ILE A 276 7.81 21.80 2.09
N ALA A 277 9.08 21.92 1.71
CA ALA A 277 10.04 22.76 2.43
C ALA A 277 9.94 24.20 1.92
N VAL A 278 9.96 25.15 2.84
CA VAL A 278 9.90 26.59 2.57
C VAL A 278 10.88 27.36 3.45
N ASP A 279 11.43 28.43 2.89
CA ASP A 279 12.27 29.37 3.64
C ASP A 279 11.42 30.48 4.24
N VAL A 280 11.65 30.77 5.52
CA VAL A 280 11.05 31.90 6.23
C VAL A 280 12.13 32.90 6.60
N ASN A 281 12.10 34.05 5.93
CA ASN A 281 13.02 35.16 6.16
C ASN A 281 12.56 36.03 7.36
N ASN A 282 13.45 36.87 7.88
CA ASN A 282 13.09 37.91 8.85
C ASN A 282 12.32 39.08 8.19
#